data_AF-M5DV71-F1
#
_entry.id   AF-M5DV71-F1
#
_cell.length_a   1.000
_cell.length_b   1.000
_cell.length_c   1.000
_cell.angle_alpha   90.00
_cell.angle_beta   90.00
_cell.angle_gamma   90.00
#
_symmetry.space_group_name_H-M   'P 1'
#
loop_
_entity.id
_entity.type
_entity.pdbx_description
1 polymer ?
#
loop_
_entity_poly.entity_id
_entity_poly.type
_entity_poly.pdbx_seq_one_letter_code
_entity_poly.pdbx_strand_id
1 'polypeptide(L)'
;MSTIAVKEVQTPRRGGGHRIPSSLTERPDSRVYLANLPNHSATAGLVGYTPQLQELISDALPITWHLIDKQGLGSDRVVHLFYANPKESLQVNSERLLELLEGLSMTDHIWVPVSTSHSMILHAFRNILPELKYLHLASVPMLYVGDNANRRSLKAMADMCKMPFYFHALY
;
A
#
# COMPACT_ATOMS: atom_id res chain seq x y z
N MET A 1 11.64 -40.70 7.66
CA MET A 1 10.64 -39.62 7.90
C MET A 1 11.25 -38.33 7.38
N SER A 2 10.93 -37.95 6.13
CA SER A 2 11.45 -36.73 5.51
C SER A 2 10.34 -35.70 5.41
N THR A 3 10.50 -34.60 6.15
CA THR A 3 9.62 -33.43 6.15
C THR A 3 9.73 -32.73 4.79
N ILE A 4 8.62 -32.68 4.06
CA ILE A 4 8.52 -31.94 2.79
C ILE A 4 8.50 -30.45 3.14
N ALA A 5 9.57 -29.75 2.79
CA ALA A 5 9.59 -28.29 2.79
C ALA A 5 8.58 -27.79 1.73
N VAL A 6 7.49 -27.19 2.18
CA VAL A 6 6.55 -26.49 1.31
C VAL A 6 7.27 -25.26 0.77
N LYS A 7 7.78 -25.40 -0.44
CA LYS A 7 8.34 -24.31 -1.23
C LYS A 7 7.18 -23.38 -1.57
N GLU A 8 7.01 -22.29 -0.83
CA GLU A 8 6.07 -21.24 -1.22
C GLU A 8 6.44 -20.78 -2.63
N VAL A 9 5.52 -21.07 -3.54
CA VAL A 9 5.63 -20.74 -4.96
C VAL A 9 5.61 -19.22 -5.06
N GLN A 10 6.78 -18.63 -5.34
CA GLN A 10 6.86 -17.29 -5.89
C GLN A 10 6.01 -17.27 -7.16
N THR A 11 4.85 -16.61 -7.06
CA THR A 11 4.04 -16.31 -8.23
C THR A 11 4.29 -14.82 -8.53
N PRO A 12 5.18 -14.47 -9.46
CA PRO A 12 5.31 -13.09 -9.88
C PRO A 12 4.15 -12.80 -10.83
N ARG A 13 3.10 -12.13 -10.36
CA ARG A 13 2.01 -11.66 -11.22
C ARG A 13 1.54 -10.27 -10.83
N ARG A 14 2.01 -9.29 -11.62
CA ARG A 14 1.43 -7.96 -11.92
C ARG A 14 0.71 -7.28 -10.76
N GLY A 15 1.48 -6.56 -9.94
CA GLY A 15 1.01 -5.78 -8.78
C GLY A 15 2.07 -5.88 -7.68
N GLY A 16 3.16 -5.13 -7.84
CA GLY A 16 4.45 -5.37 -7.18
C GLY A 16 4.45 -5.15 -5.67
N GLY A 17 4.19 -6.21 -4.90
CA GLY A 17 4.30 -6.19 -3.45
C GLY A 17 4.62 -7.55 -2.83
N HIS A 18 5.29 -7.54 -1.68
CA HIS A 18 5.60 -8.72 -0.90
C HIS A 18 4.48 -8.99 0.09
N ARG A 19 4.07 -10.26 0.25
CA ARG A 19 3.04 -10.61 1.23
C ARG A 19 3.50 -10.23 2.64
N ILE A 20 2.65 -9.52 3.38
CA ILE A 20 2.92 -9.16 4.77
C ILE A 20 2.74 -10.41 5.65
N PRO A 21 3.66 -10.69 6.58
CA PRO A 21 3.48 -11.78 7.54
C PRO A 21 2.16 -11.67 8.30
N SER A 22 1.45 -12.79 8.47
CA SER A 22 0.16 -12.81 9.18
C SER A 22 0.25 -12.32 10.63
N SER A 23 1.44 -12.38 11.24
CA SER A 23 1.71 -11.82 12.57
C SER A 23 1.55 -10.30 12.64
N LEU A 24 1.64 -9.60 11.50
CA LEU A 24 1.51 -8.14 11.42
C LEU A 24 0.14 -7.70 10.88
N THR A 25 -0.70 -8.62 10.39
CA THR A 25 -1.96 -8.24 9.74
C THR A 25 -3.16 -8.18 10.67
N GLU A 26 -3.06 -8.74 11.88
CA GLU A 26 -4.16 -8.92 12.86
C GLU A 26 -5.39 -9.72 12.37
N ARG A 27 -5.42 -10.05 11.07
CA ARG A 27 -6.43 -10.86 10.37
C ARG A 27 -5.72 -12.00 9.63
N PRO A 28 -5.74 -13.24 10.16
CA PRO A 28 -4.95 -14.35 9.61
C PRO A 28 -5.22 -14.67 8.13
N ASP A 29 -6.48 -14.51 7.70
CA ASP A 29 -6.92 -14.81 6.33
C ASP A 29 -6.85 -13.60 5.38
N SER A 30 -6.39 -12.44 5.88
CA SER A 30 -6.29 -11.23 5.05
C SER A 30 -5.16 -11.34 4.01
N ARG A 31 -5.45 -10.82 2.81
CA ARG A 31 -4.50 -10.77 1.69
C ARG A 31 -3.88 -9.39 1.65
N VAL A 32 -2.79 -9.21 2.39
CA VAL A 32 -2.08 -7.93 2.48
C VAL A 32 -0.70 -8.04 1.84
N TYR A 33 -0.40 -7.09 0.97
CA TYR A 33 0.87 -6.97 0.26
C TYR A 33 1.50 -5.62 0.53
N LEU A 34 2.83 -5.58 0.55
CA LEU A 34 3.62 -4.38 0.74
C LEU A 34 4.45 -4.10 -0.51
N ALA A 35 4.14 -2.99 -1.17
CA ALA A 35 4.87 -2.47 -2.32
C ALA A 35 6.00 -1.52 -1.87
N ASN A 36 6.98 -1.34 -2.76
CA ASN A 36 8.11 -0.43 -2.58
C ASN A 36 8.98 -0.72 -1.34
N LEU A 37 9.29 -2.00 -1.12
CA LEU A 37 10.17 -2.43 -0.04
C LEU A 37 11.63 -1.96 -0.25
N PRO A 38 12.36 -1.62 0.82
CA PRO A 38 13.78 -1.33 0.73
C PRO A 38 14.59 -2.56 0.27
N ASN A 39 15.35 -2.41 -0.81
CA ASN A 39 16.17 -3.48 -1.39
C ASN A 39 17.33 -3.99 -0.49
N HIS A 40 17.57 -3.39 0.69
CA HIS A 40 18.83 -3.55 1.44
C HIS A 40 18.74 -4.39 2.73
N SER A 41 17.67 -5.13 2.98
CA SER A 41 17.53 -5.86 4.27
C SER A 41 17.82 -7.36 4.15
N ALA A 42 18.92 -7.73 3.52
CA ALA A 42 19.31 -9.13 3.30
C ALA A 42 19.96 -9.82 4.51
N THR A 43 20.07 -9.16 5.68
CA THR A 43 20.90 -9.65 6.80
C THR A 43 20.17 -10.09 8.07
N ALA A 44 18.83 -10.06 8.15
CA ALA A 44 18.13 -10.65 9.30
C ALA A 44 16.67 -11.01 8.97
N GLY A 45 16.39 -12.30 8.74
CA GLY A 45 15.12 -13.00 9.03
C GLY A 45 13.80 -12.59 8.34
N LEU A 46 13.65 -11.36 7.88
CA LEU A 46 12.47 -10.79 7.23
C LEU A 46 12.97 -9.77 6.19
N VAL A 47 13.28 -10.24 4.98
CA VAL A 47 13.92 -9.41 3.95
C VAL A 47 13.04 -8.21 3.62
N GLY A 48 13.44 -7.01 4.07
CA GLY A 48 12.85 -5.72 3.73
C GLY A 48 12.21 -4.94 4.89
N TYR A 49 11.83 -5.60 5.99
CA TYR A 49 11.00 -5.01 7.03
C TYR A 49 11.83 -4.41 8.17
N THR A 50 12.19 -3.12 8.04
CA THR A 50 12.82 -2.38 9.15
C THR A 50 11.88 -2.31 10.37
N PRO A 51 12.39 -2.20 11.60
CA PRO A 51 11.54 -2.04 12.80
C PRO A 51 10.53 -0.89 12.66
N GLN A 52 10.98 0.24 12.14
CA GLN A 52 10.13 1.40 11.84
C GLN A 52 8.99 1.07 10.85
N LEU A 53 9.26 0.27 9.82
CA LEU A 53 8.24 -0.14 8.86
C LEU A 53 7.24 -1.12 9.50
N GLN A 54 7.70 -2.01 10.37
CA GLN A 54 6.81 -2.91 11.12
C GLN A 54 5.88 -2.13 12.05
N GLU A 55 6.38 -1.10 12.75
CA GLU A 55 5.58 -0.18 13.57
C GLU A 55 4.53 0.55 12.72
N LEU A 56 4.94 1.17 11.62
CA LEU A 56 4.00 1.86 10.71
C LEU A 56 2.88 0.93 10.20
N ILE A 57 3.21 -0.32 9.88
CA ILE A 57 2.23 -1.31 9.43
C ILE A 57 1.29 -1.68 10.58
N SER A 58 1.84 -1.91 11.77
CA SER A 58 1.08 -2.29 12.96
C SER A 58 0.14 -1.16 13.41
N ASP A 59 0.52 0.09 13.22
CA ASP A 59 -0.31 1.26 13.53
C ASP A 59 -1.39 1.49 12.46
N ALA A 60 -1.05 1.34 11.18
CA ALA A 60 -1.94 1.67 10.07
C ALA A 60 -3.01 0.60 9.80
N LEU A 61 -2.68 -0.68 9.96
CA LEU A 61 -3.59 -1.78 9.60
C LEU A 61 -4.86 -1.86 10.45
N PRO A 62 -4.84 -1.72 11.79
CA PRO A 62 -6.06 -1.74 12.59
C PRO A 62 -7.07 -0.67 12.13
N ILE A 63 -6.58 0.52 11.82
CA ILE A 63 -7.39 1.64 11.34
C ILE A 63 -7.87 1.38 9.91
N THR A 64 -7.01 0.80 9.07
CA THR A 64 -7.38 0.38 7.71
C THR A 64 -8.54 -0.62 7.75
N TRP A 65 -8.47 -1.61 8.65
CA TRP A 65 -9.54 -2.58 8.86
C TRP A 65 -10.83 -1.93 9.33
N HIS A 66 -10.72 -1.02 10.31
CA HIS A 66 -11.87 -0.26 10.77
C HIS A 66 -12.53 0.54 9.62
N LEU A 67 -11.74 1.16 8.73
CA LEU A 67 -12.27 1.87 7.57
C LEU A 67 -12.94 0.92 6.58
N ILE A 68 -12.33 -0.23 6.28
CA ILE A 68 -12.90 -1.23 5.37
C ILE A 68 -14.26 -1.70 5.86
N ASP A 69 -14.37 -2.04 7.14
CA ASP A 69 -15.61 -2.51 7.73
C ASP A 69 -16.66 -1.40 7.77
N LYS A 70 -16.29 -0.20 8.24
CA LYS A 70 -17.19 0.96 8.35
C LYS A 70 -17.77 1.40 7.01
N GLN A 71 -17.00 1.28 5.94
CA GLN A 71 -17.40 1.71 4.60
C GLN A 71 -18.04 0.57 3.79
N GLY A 72 -18.16 -0.63 4.36
CA GLY A 72 -18.73 -1.79 3.67
C GLY A 72 -17.93 -2.21 2.44
N LEU A 73 -16.61 -2.03 2.47
CA LEU A 73 -15.77 -2.28 1.29
C LEU A 73 -15.61 -3.77 0.97
N GLY A 74 -15.92 -4.67 1.90
CA GLY A 74 -15.71 -6.11 1.76
C GLY A 74 -14.40 -6.54 2.43
N SER A 75 -14.50 -7.47 3.39
CA SER A 75 -13.37 -7.93 4.20
C SER A 75 -12.42 -8.88 3.45
N ASP A 76 -12.83 -9.38 2.29
CA ASP A 76 -12.10 -10.33 1.45
C ASP A 76 -11.19 -9.64 0.42
N ARG A 77 -11.32 -8.33 0.22
CA ARG A 77 -10.53 -7.58 -0.75
C ARG A 77 -9.04 -7.60 -0.41
N VAL A 78 -8.23 -7.63 -1.46
CA VAL A 78 -6.78 -7.56 -1.34
C VAL A 78 -6.35 -6.13 -1.00
N VAL A 79 -5.49 -5.98 0.00
CA VAL A 79 -4.94 -4.69 0.42
C VAL A 79 -3.46 -4.58 0.04
N HIS A 80 -3.10 -3.50 -0.65
CA HIS A 80 -1.73 -3.15 -1.01
C HIS A 80 -1.27 -1.94 -0.20
N LEU A 81 -0.40 -2.16 0.77
CA LEU A 81 0.32 -1.08 1.43
C LEU A 81 1.42 -0.58 0.49
N PHE A 82 1.49 0.72 0.24
CA PHE A 82 2.59 1.34 -0.47
C PHE A 82 3.49 2.06 0.53
N TYR A 83 4.69 1.52 0.78
CA TYR A 83 5.65 2.20 1.63
C TYR A 83 6.36 3.30 0.83
N ALA A 84 6.13 4.56 1.16
CA ALA A 84 6.96 5.63 0.61
C ALA A 84 8.32 5.58 1.35
N ASN A 85 9.35 5.09 0.68
CA ASN A 85 10.67 4.87 1.27
C ASN A 85 11.48 6.19 1.30
N PRO A 86 11.77 6.77 2.48
CA PRO A 86 12.45 8.06 2.61
C PRO A 86 13.93 8.00 2.23
N LYS A 87 14.50 6.79 2.08
CA LYS A 87 15.88 6.59 1.64
C LYS A 87 16.02 6.61 0.12
N GLU A 88 14.91 6.51 -0.60
CA GLU A 88 14.87 6.53 -2.06
C GLU A 88 14.51 7.92 -2.55
N SER A 89 14.90 8.25 -3.78
CA SER A 89 14.54 9.54 -4.36
C SER A 89 13.02 9.66 -4.55
N LEU A 90 12.52 10.89 -4.63
CA LEU A 90 11.11 11.14 -4.97
C LEU A 90 10.74 10.48 -6.32
N GLN A 91 11.65 10.53 -7.30
CA GLN A 91 11.45 9.93 -8.62
C GLN A 91 11.25 8.42 -8.52
N VAL A 92 12.10 7.71 -7.78
CA VAL A 92 12.00 6.26 -7.58
C VAL A 92 10.70 5.88 -6.86
N ASN A 93 10.30 6.65 -5.84
CA ASN A 93 9.01 6.44 -5.19
C ASN A 93 7.84 6.68 -6.14
N SER A 94 7.94 7.67 -7.02
CA SER A 94 6.91 7.99 -8.01
C SER A 94 6.76 6.85 -9.02
N GLU A 95 7.87 6.39 -9.60
CA GLU A 95 7.88 5.27 -10.58
C GLU A 95 7.29 3.99 -9.98
N ARG A 96 7.71 3.61 -8.77
CA ARG A 96 7.18 2.42 -8.09
C ARG A 96 5.71 2.57 -7.69
N LEU A 97 5.25 3.78 -7.39
CA LEU A 97 3.82 4.03 -7.16
C LEU A 97 3.02 3.89 -8.46
N LEU A 98 3.55 4.38 -9.58
CA LEU A 98 2.94 4.19 -10.89
C LEU A 98 2.85 2.70 -11.24
N GLU A 99 3.94 1.95 -11.11
CA GLU A 99 3.97 0.50 -11.35
C GLU A 99 2.93 -0.25 -10.51
N LEU A 100 2.77 0.14 -9.23
CA LEU A 100 1.72 -0.42 -8.37
C LEU A 100 0.34 -0.11 -8.97
N LEU A 101 0.03 1.16 -9.21
CA LEU A 101 -1.30 1.58 -9.66
C LEU A 101 -1.66 1.05 -11.06
N GLU A 102 -0.67 0.90 -11.95
CA GLU A 102 -0.83 0.19 -13.21
C GLU A 102 -1.24 -1.27 -13.00
N GLY A 103 -0.59 -1.96 -12.05
CA GLY A 103 -0.93 -3.32 -11.67
C GLY A 103 -2.31 -3.46 -11.00
N LEU A 104 -2.80 -2.41 -10.33
CA LEU A 104 -4.12 -2.40 -9.70
C LEU A 104 -5.24 -1.94 -10.64
N SER A 105 -4.92 -1.37 -11.80
CA SER A 105 -5.91 -0.89 -12.78
C SER A 105 -6.92 -1.99 -13.13
N MET A 106 -8.22 -1.66 -13.12
CA MET A 106 -9.36 -2.57 -13.33
C MET A 106 -9.52 -3.69 -12.28
N THR A 107 -8.74 -3.69 -11.21
CA THR A 107 -8.97 -4.61 -10.07
C THR A 107 -9.94 -3.99 -9.08
N ASP A 108 -10.43 -4.80 -8.16
CA ASP A 108 -11.12 -4.35 -6.95
C ASP A 108 -10.15 -4.36 -5.76
N HIS A 109 -8.86 -4.17 -5.95
CA HIS A 109 -7.94 -4.11 -4.81
C HIS A 109 -8.02 -2.75 -4.10
N ILE A 110 -7.63 -2.72 -2.84
CA ILE A 110 -7.48 -1.51 -2.03
C ILE A 110 -6.01 -1.18 -1.96
N TRP A 111 -5.66 0.11 -1.97
CA TRP A 111 -4.31 0.53 -1.63
C TRP A 111 -4.29 1.56 -0.52
N VAL A 112 -3.23 1.52 0.28
CA VAL A 112 -3.04 2.33 1.47
C VAL A 112 -1.61 2.86 1.44
N PRO A 113 -1.39 4.17 1.35
CA PRO A 113 -0.05 4.69 1.52
C PRO A 113 0.39 4.59 2.98
N VAL A 114 1.62 4.14 3.19
CA VAL A 114 2.27 4.06 4.50
C VAL A 114 3.58 4.83 4.39
N SER A 115 3.80 5.82 5.25
CA SER A 115 4.99 6.65 5.16
C SER A 115 5.35 7.27 6.50
N THR A 116 6.64 7.42 6.74
CA THR A 116 7.17 8.26 7.83
C THR A 116 7.09 9.76 7.47
N SER A 117 6.97 10.07 6.17
CA SER A 117 6.83 11.43 5.63
C SER A 117 5.56 11.51 4.77
N HIS A 118 4.51 12.11 5.31
CA HIS A 118 3.23 12.25 4.61
C HIS A 118 3.28 13.23 3.42
N SER A 119 4.25 14.16 3.39
CA SER A 119 4.48 15.00 2.21
C SER A 119 5.05 14.20 1.05
N MET A 120 5.88 13.19 1.31
CA MET A 120 6.51 12.38 0.27
C MET A 120 5.49 11.59 -0.55
N ILE A 121 4.45 11.03 0.08
CA ILE A 121 3.38 10.36 -0.66
C ILE A 121 2.61 11.36 -1.54
N LEU A 122 2.32 12.54 -1.01
CA LEU A 122 1.62 13.59 -1.77
C LEU A 122 2.43 13.98 -3.01
N HIS A 123 3.74 14.20 -2.86
CA HIS A 123 4.61 14.55 -3.97
C HIS A 123 4.76 13.40 -4.98
N ALA A 124 4.91 12.15 -4.52
CA ALA A 124 5.04 11.00 -5.40
C ALA A 124 3.77 10.80 -6.24
N PHE A 125 2.60 10.90 -5.59
CA PHE A 125 1.32 10.80 -6.27
C PHE A 125 1.11 11.95 -7.26
N ARG A 126 1.49 13.19 -6.89
CA ARG A 126 1.40 14.35 -7.78
C ARG A 126 2.25 14.19 -9.04
N ASN A 127 3.45 13.61 -8.93
CA ASN A 127 4.36 13.42 -10.05
C ASN A 127 3.81 12.48 -11.12
N ILE A 128 2.99 11.49 -10.73
CA ILE A 128 2.46 10.47 -11.65
C ILE A 128 1.04 10.77 -12.14
N LEU A 129 0.40 11.85 -11.66
CA LEU A 129 -0.96 12.21 -12.06
C LEU A 129 -1.18 12.25 -13.58
N PRO A 130 -0.26 12.81 -14.40
CA PRO A 130 -0.42 12.83 -15.85
C PRO A 130 -0.57 11.45 -16.48
N GLU A 131 0.06 10.43 -15.91
CA GLU A 131 0.06 9.04 -16.37
C GLU A 131 -1.22 8.31 -15.91
N LEU A 132 -1.70 8.61 -14.70
CA LEU A 132 -2.86 7.93 -14.12
C LEU A 132 -4.18 8.18 -14.85
N LYS A 133 -4.27 9.26 -15.66
CA LYS A 133 -5.48 9.54 -16.48
C LYS A 133 -5.78 8.44 -17.50
N TYR A 134 -4.80 7.60 -17.82
CA TYR A 134 -4.96 6.46 -18.74
C TYR A 134 -5.33 5.15 -18.04
N LEU A 135 -5.40 5.16 -16.70
CA LEU A 135 -5.72 3.97 -15.89
C LEU A 135 -7.18 3.96 -15.46
N HIS A 136 -7.71 2.74 -15.24
CA HIS A 136 -9.07 2.53 -14.76
C HIS A 136 -9.04 2.28 -13.25
N LEU A 137 -9.04 3.37 -12.47
CA LEU A 137 -8.88 3.33 -11.02
C LEU A 137 -10.20 3.50 -10.25
N ALA A 138 -11.34 3.50 -10.96
CA ALA A 138 -12.66 3.72 -10.37
C ALA A 138 -13.11 2.63 -9.38
N SER A 139 -12.56 1.42 -9.52
CA SER A 139 -12.82 0.27 -8.65
C SER A 139 -11.74 0.07 -7.57
N VAL A 140 -10.73 0.94 -7.50
CA VAL A 140 -9.52 0.78 -6.69
C VAL A 140 -9.51 1.83 -5.56
N PRO A 141 -10.04 1.55 -4.36
CA PRO A 141 -10.09 2.54 -3.29
C PRO A 141 -8.70 2.90 -2.77
N MET A 142 -8.49 4.20 -2.57
CA MET A 142 -7.42 4.73 -1.73
C MET A 142 -7.93 4.91 -0.30
N LEU A 143 -7.31 4.21 0.65
CA LEU A 143 -7.55 4.40 2.08
C LEU A 143 -6.37 5.16 2.68
N TYR A 144 -6.57 6.44 2.99
CA TYR A 144 -5.54 7.27 3.60
C TYR A 144 -5.71 7.33 5.12
N VAL A 145 -4.72 6.80 5.84
CA VAL A 145 -4.59 6.93 7.29
C VAL A 145 -3.38 7.83 7.55
N GLY A 146 -3.60 9.05 8.04
CA GLY A 146 -2.51 10.02 8.19
C GLY A 146 -2.95 11.44 8.47
N ASP A 147 -2.06 12.39 8.16
CA ASP A 147 -2.24 13.81 8.47
C ASP A 147 -3.41 14.46 7.70
N ASN A 148 -4.34 15.08 8.44
CA ASN A 148 -5.48 15.80 7.89
C ASN A 148 -5.09 16.97 6.97
N ALA A 149 -3.89 17.54 7.12
CA ALA A 149 -3.38 18.58 6.22
C ALA A 149 -3.27 18.10 4.76
N ASN A 150 -2.95 16.81 4.55
CA ASN A 150 -2.81 16.24 3.22
C ASN A 150 -4.13 15.75 2.63
N ARG A 151 -5.18 15.58 3.46
CA ARG A 151 -6.47 15.03 3.07
C ARG A 151 -7.05 15.72 1.84
N ARG A 152 -7.10 17.06 1.84
CA ARG A 152 -7.72 17.82 0.74
C ARG A 152 -7.01 17.58 -0.58
N SER A 153 -5.68 17.61 -0.56
CA SER A 153 -4.84 17.41 -1.74
C SER A 153 -4.94 15.97 -2.26
N LEU A 154 -4.81 14.98 -1.38
CA LEU A 154 -4.92 13.56 -1.75
C LEU A 154 -6.31 13.23 -2.29
N LYS A 155 -7.37 13.76 -1.66
CA LYS A 155 -8.73 13.58 -2.18
C LYS A 155 -8.88 14.17 -3.58
N ALA A 156 -8.40 15.39 -3.81
CA ALA A 156 -8.49 16.02 -5.13
C ALA A 156 -7.76 15.20 -6.20
N MET A 157 -6.58 14.66 -5.87
CA MET A 157 -5.83 13.78 -6.78
C MET A 157 -6.55 12.46 -7.06
N ALA A 158 -7.13 11.83 -6.03
CA ALA A 158 -7.96 10.63 -6.20
C ALA A 158 -9.18 10.91 -7.09
N ASP A 159 -9.89 12.03 -6.85
CA ASP A 159 -11.05 12.44 -7.64
C ASP A 159 -10.69 12.66 -9.12
N MET A 160 -9.51 13.26 -9.42
CA MET A 160 -9.02 13.43 -10.80
C MET A 160 -8.84 12.10 -11.54
N CYS A 161 -8.51 11.03 -10.81
CA CYS A 161 -8.36 9.68 -11.33
C CYS A 161 -9.63 8.83 -11.18
N LYS A 162 -10.76 9.44 -10.76
CA LYS A 162 -12.03 8.77 -10.42
C LYS A 162 -11.91 7.70 -9.33
N MET A 163 -10.88 7.77 -8.51
CA MET A 163 -10.53 6.79 -7.50
C MET A 163 -11.33 7.04 -6.22
N PRO A 164 -12.05 6.04 -5.66
CA PRO A 164 -12.71 6.19 -4.36
C PRO A 164 -11.70 6.53 -3.27
N PHE A 165 -12.00 7.53 -2.45
CA PHE A 165 -11.10 8.02 -1.40
C PHE A 165 -11.76 7.95 -0.03
N TYR A 166 -11.10 7.26 0.90
CA TYR A 166 -11.50 7.13 2.29
C TYR A 166 -10.38 7.61 3.19
N PHE A 167 -10.75 8.29 4.28
CA PHE A 167 -9.79 8.97 5.13
C PHE A 167 -10.04 8.71 6.61
N HIS A 168 -8.95 8.52 7.36
CA HIS A 168 -8.90 8.59 8.81
C HIS A 168 -7.70 9.43 9.24
N ALA A 169 -7.94 10.37 10.15
CA ALA A 169 -6.88 11.22 10.68
C ALA A 169 -6.10 10.48 11.77
N LEU A 170 -4.78 10.52 11.70
CA LEU A 170 -3.91 10.19 12.83
C LEU A 170 -3.61 11.49 13.57
N TYR A 171 -4.54 11.88 14.46
CA TYR A 171 -4.52 13.09 15.30
C TYR A 171 -4.77 14.43 14.58
#